data_AF-A0A251SHK3-F1
#
_entry.id   AF-A0A251SHK3-F1
#
_cell.length_a   1.000
_cell.length_b   1.000
_cell.length_c   1.000
_cell.angle_alpha   90.00
_cell.angle_beta   90.00
_cell.angle_gamma   90.00
#
_symmetry.space_group_name_H-M   'P 1'
#
loop_
_entity.id
_entity.type
_entity.pdbx_description
1 polymer ?
#
loop_
_entity_poly.entity_id
_entity_poly.type
_entity_poly.pdbx_seq_one_letter_code
_entity_poly.pdbx_strand_id
1 'polypeptide(L)'
;MLVGSSIIANAIMEDYNVLARREEETIRLRVEAEAMVKAAREGVEQLEREKAAFEKLKQTERWAASTGLEQVRTLAKLLSDECKLWKESYARENEKLFRVHQELNNLKAVNAALVKEKAAAEAVAKEAETRGVTALKEAEARVAKVLVDADADADHTKLNKVVEELKAEVQSRVTTLEEVSSRTTEAEAWALQAEEVRDGLTTSLGLVTEGHEWMRLHSIGHIVETILDAPENATTVAEIYERARQAGFKAGYKKCLSDVNPFITGRFTDERSGFHGVDTEAAYDAAVDAYNKLSIPALDDIEKCLGAEDYVDRLRMLFDPPEEEEGTGGATDDAGTSGVKADYVGPACLILLSFDVNVGETM
;
A
#
# COMPACT_ATOMS: atom_id res chain seq x y z
N MET A 1 20.20 -109.33 17.62
CA MET A 1 20.45 -108.39 16.50
C MET A 1 19.19 -107.57 16.17
N LEU A 2 18.62 -106.82 17.13
CA LEU A 2 17.38 -106.05 16.91
C LEU A 2 17.48 -104.58 17.33
N VAL A 3 18.58 -104.16 17.96
CA VAL A 3 18.80 -102.77 18.41
C VAL A 3 19.39 -101.88 17.29
N GLY A 4 20.11 -102.47 16.33
CA GLY A 4 20.76 -101.71 15.24
C GLY A 4 19.82 -101.21 14.14
N SER A 5 18.72 -101.91 13.87
CA SER A 5 17.76 -101.55 12.82
C SER A 5 16.94 -100.30 13.16
N SER A 6 16.71 -100.04 14.46
CA SER A 6 15.95 -98.89 14.94
C SER A 6 16.70 -97.56 14.82
N ILE A 7 18.03 -97.57 14.90
CA ILE A 7 18.85 -96.35 14.80
C ILE A 7 18.92 -95.86 13.36
N ILE A 8 19.08 -96.79 12.41
CA ILE A 8 19.14 -96.48 10.98
C ILE A 8 17.79 -95.96 10.46
N ALA A 9 16.69 -96.60 10.86
CA ALA A 9 15.35 -96.14 10.49
C ALA A 9 15.05 -94.73 11.02
N ASN A 10 15.49 -94.42 12.26
CA ASN A 10 15.29 -93.10 12.84
C ASN A 10 16.14 -92.02 12.14
N ALA A 11 17.39 -92.32 11.78
CA ALA A 11 18.25 -91.40 11.04
C ALA A 11 17.69 -91.08 9.64
N ILE A 12 17.17 -92.08 8.93
CA ILE A 12 16.53 -91.88 7.62
C ILE A 12 15.30 -90.98 7.74
N MET A 13 14.44 -91.21 8.74
CA MET A 13 13.25 -90.37 8.98
C MET A 13 13.62 -88.92 9.32
N GLU A 14 14.68 -88.71 10.11
CA GLU A 14 15.17 -87.37 10.44
C GLU A 14 15.66 -86.63 9.19
N ASP A 15 16.41 -87.30 8.31
CA ASP A 15 16.89 -86.73 7.05
C ASP A 15 15.73 -86.37 6.09
N TYR A 16 14.70 -87.22 6.01
CA TYR A 16 13.48 -86.90 5.25
C TYR A 16 12.75 -85.68 5.80
N ASN A 17 12.67 -85.54 7.13
CA ASN A 17 12.05 -84.36 7.77
C ASN A 17 12.87 -83.08 7.55
N VAL A 18 14.20 -83.18 7.46
CA VAL A 18 15.07 -82.04 7.11
C VAL A 18 14.89 -81.65 5.65
N LEU A 19 14.79 -82.62 4.74
CA LEU A 19 14.52 -82.36 3.32
C LEU A 19 13.14 -81.73 3.10
N ALA A 20 12.10 -82.24 3.77
CA ALA A 20 10.74 -81.69 3.70
C ALA A 20 10.69 -80.22 4.17
N ARG A 21 11.36 -79.89 5.30
CA ARG A 21 11.46 -78.51 5.78
C ARG A 21 12.21 -77.59 4.80
N ARG A 22 13.30 -78.08 4.18
CA ARG A 22 14.01 -77.31 3.16
C ARG A 22 13.14 -77.08 1.92
N GLU A 23 12.36 -78.07 1.50
CA GLU A 23 11.46 -77.94 0.36
C GLU A 23 10.37 -76.89 0.64
N GLU A 24 9.74 -76.95 1.82
CA GLU A 24 8.77 -75.94 2.28
C GLU A 24 9.38 -74.53 2.34
N GLU A 25 10.60 -74.38 2.87
CA GLU A 25 11.31 -73.10 2.90
C GLU A 25 11.62 -72.58 1.50
N THR A 26 12.02 -73.44 0.56
CA THR A 26 12.26 -73.03 -0.82
C THR A 26 10.98 -72.58 -1.53
N ILE A 27 9.84 -73.21 -1.26
CA ILE A 27 8.53 -72.80 -1.78
C ILE A 27 8.14 -71.45 -1.18
N ARG A 28 8.30 -71.27 0.14
CA ARG A 28 8.02 -69.99 0.82
C ARG A 28 8.86 -68.86 0.23
N LEU A 29 10.17 -69.06 0.07
CA LEU A 29 11.08 -68.06 -0.48
C LEU A 29 10.75 -67.72 -1.94
N ARG A 30 10.28 -68.69 -2.74
CA ARG A 30 9.82 -68.41 -4.11
C ARG A 30 8.56 -67.54 -4.12
N VAL A 31 7.58 -67.85 -3.28
CA VAL A 31 6.36 -67.04 -3.15
C VAL A 31 6.69 -65.63 -2.69
N GLU A 32 7.59 -65.49 -1.72
CA GLU A 32 8.04 -64.18 -1.23
C GLU A 32 8.80 -63.39 -2.32
N ALA A 33 9.66 -64.05 -3.10
CA ALA A 33 10.36 -63.44 -4.22
C ALA A 33 9.40 -63.01 -5.35
N GLU A 34 8.40 -63.83 -5.68
CA GLU A 34 7.36 -63.48 -6.66
C GLU A 34 6.50 -62.29 -6.19
N ALA A 35 6.17 -62.23 -4.89
CA ALA A 35 5.47 -61.10 -4.30
C ALA A 35 6.32 -59.81 -4.37
N MET A 36 7.62 -59.89 -4.07
CA MET A 36 8.54 -58.75 -4.21
C MET A 36 8.68 -58.29 -5.67
N VAL A 37 8.77 -59.21 -6.63
CA VAL A 37 8.83 -58.86 -8.06
C VAL A 37 7.53 -58.19 -8.52
N LYS A 38 6.37 -58.66 -8.03
CA LYS A 38 5.09 -58.04 -8.35
C LYS A 38 5.00 -56.63 -7.77
N ALA A 39 5.35 -56.44 -6.50
CA ALA A 39 5.38 -55.13 -5.86
C ALA A 39 6.36 -54.16 -6.57
N ALA A 40 7.51 -54.66 -7.02
CA ALA A 40 8.48 -53.87 -7.78
C ALA A 40 7.90 -53.41 -9.13
N ARG A 41 7.16 -54.27 -9.84
CA ARG A 41 6.49 -53.89 -11.10
C ARG A 41 5.39 -52.86 -10.87
N GLU A 42 4.55 -53.06 -9.88
CA GLU A 42 3.49 -52.11 -9.51
C GLU A 42 4.08 -50.75 -9.11
N GLY A 43 5.20 -50.75 -8.37
CA GLY A 43 5.95 -49.54 -8.03
C GLY A 43 6.54 -48.81 -9.24
N VAL A 44 7.11 -49.53 -10.21
CA VAL A 44 7.61 -48.92 -11.46
C VAL A 44 6.48 -48.28 -12.26
N GLU A 45 5.35 -48.99 -12.43
CA GLU A 45 4.20 -48.42 -13.15
C GLU A 45 3.64 -47.18 -12.42
N GLN A 46 3.62 -47.19 -11.09
CA GLN A 46 3.18 -46.05 -10.30
C GLN A 46 4.11 -44.85 -10.49
N LEU A 47 5.42 -45.05 -10.44
CA LEU A 47 6.40 -44.00 -10.71
C LEU A 47 6.27 -43.44 -12.12
N GLU A 48 5.98 -44.28 -13.12
CA GLU A 48 5.74 -43.82 -14.49
C GLU A 48 4.48 -42.96 -14.59
N ARG A 49 3.39 -43.34 -13.89
CA ARG A 49 2.16 -42.52 -13.82
C ARG A 49 2.41 -41.18 -13.14
N GLU A 50 3.12 -41.18 -12.02
CA GLU A 50 3.46 -39.96 -11.27
C GLU A 50 4.36 -39.04 -12.09
N LYS A 51 5.36 -39.59 -12.78
CA LYS A 51 6.22 -38.84 -13.70
C LYS A 51 5.42 -38.20 -14.84
N ALA A 52 4.45 -38.93 -15.41
CA ALA A 52 3.58 -38.39 -16.46
C ALA A 52 2.64 -37.30 -15.92
N ALA A 53 2.12 -37.43 -14.70
CA ALA A 53 1.32 -36.40 -14.05
C ALA A 53 2.14 -35.14 -13.77
N PHE A 54 3.37 -35.29 -13.28
CA PHE A 54 4.29 -34.18 -13.02
C PHE A 54 4.63 -33.39 -14.29
N GLU A 55 4.94 -34.06 -15.41
CA GLU A 55 5.21 -33.35 -16.67
C GLU A 55 3.97 -32.63 -17.22
N LYS A 56 2.76 -33.13 -17.00
CA LYS A 56 1.52 -32.40 -17.33
C LYS A 56 1.37 -31.14 -16.48
N LEU A 57 1.59 -31.23 -15.17
CA LEU A 57 1.54 -30.07 -14.26
C LEU A 57 2.54 -28.99 -14.68
N LYS A 58 3.77 -29.38 -14.99
CA LYS A 58 4.81 -28.49 -15.49
C LYS A 58 4.44 -27.80 -16.80
N GLN A 59 3.73 -28.49 -17.70
CA GLN A 59 3.19 -27.87 -18.91
C GLN A 59 2.09 -26.85 -18.60
N THR A 60 1.18 -27.16 -17.67
CA THR A 60 0.13 -26.22 -17.27
C THR A 60 0.68 -24.99 -16.56
N GLU A 61 1.68 -25.14 -15.70
CA GLU A 61 2.36 -24.03 -15.04
C GLU A 61 3.09 -23.13 -16.04
N ARG A 62 3.80 -23.73 -17.00
CA ARG A 62 4.46 -22.98 -18.08
C ARG A 62 3.46 -22.21 -18.93
N TRP A 63 2.32 -22.82 -19.23
CA TRP A 63 1.25 -22.16 -19.97
C TRP A 63 0.67 -20.98 -19.17
N ALA A 64 0.32 -21.18 -17.90
CA ALA A 64 -0.16 -20.14 -17.00
C ALA A 64 0.85 -18.98 -16.85
N ALA A 65 2.14 -19.30 -16.69
CA ALA A 65 3.21 -18.30 -16.63
C ALA A 65 3.34 -17.51 -17.96
N SER A 66 3.18 -18.17 -19.11
CA SER A 66 3.20 -17.49 -20.40
C SER A 66 2.02 -16.53 -20.56
N THR A 67 0.82 -16.94 -20.15
CA THR A 67 -0.38 -16.12 -20.18
C THR A 67 -0.26 -14.92 -19.24
N GLY A 68 0.22 -15.13 -18.01
CA GLY A 68 0.46 -14.05 -17.05
C GLY A 68 1.50 -13.05 -17.57
N LEU A 69 2.58 -13.53 -18.18
CA LEU A 69 3.61 -12.67 -18.77
C LEU A 69 3.12 -11.87 -19.99
N GLU A 70 2.19 -12.42 -20.77
CA GLU A 70 1.54 -11.69 -21.87
C GLU A 70 0.59 -10.60 -21.36
N GLN A 71 -0.15 -10.87 -20.27
CA GLN A 71 -0.96 -9.86 -19.57
C GLN A 71 -0.09 -8.71 -19.04
N VAL A 72 1.00 -9.03 -18.33
CA VAL A 72 1.94 -8.02 -17.80
C VAL A 72 2.52 -7.16 -18.92
N ARG A 73 2.92 -7.76 -20.04
CA ARG A 73 3.41 -6.99 -21.21
C ARG A 73 2.34 -6.07 -21.80
N THR A 74 1.09 -6.49 -21.79
CA THR A 74 -0.02 -5.68 -22.30
C THR A 74 -0.29 -4.49 -21.39
N LEU A 75 -0.34 -4.71 -20.08
CA LEU A 75 -0.48 -3.63 -19.09
C LEU A 75 0.69 -2.66 -19.12
N ALA A 76 1.92 -3.15 -19.26
CA ALA A 76 3.11 -2.31 -19.38
C ALA A 76 3.05 -1.40 -20.63
N LYS A 77 2.51 -1.89 -21.75
CA LYS A 77 2.28 -1.07 -22.96
C LYS A 77 1.23 0.00 -22.71
N LEU A 78 0.09 -0.36 -22.09
CA LEU A 78 -0.97 0.60 -21.77
C LEU A 78 -0.46 1.74 -20.88
N LEU A 79 0.26 1.41 -19.80
CA LEU A 79 0.87 2.39 -18.90
C LEU A 79 1.89 3.28 -19.61
N SER A 80 2.68 2.73 -20.53
CA SER A 80 3.63 3.51 -21.33
C SER A 80 2.93 4.53 -22.22
N ASP A 81 1.82 4.14 -22.85
CA ASP A 81 1.05 5.02 -23.73
C ASP A 81 0.27 6.08 -22.94
N GLU A 82 -0.32 5.72 -21.79
CA GLU A 82 -0.90 6.69 -20.87
C GLU A 82 0.15 7.71 -20.40
N CYS A 83 1.33 7.27 -19.97
CA CYS A 83 2.40 8.18 -19.55
C CYS A 83 2.80 9.16 -20.65
N LYS A 84 2.77 8.76 -21.93
CA LYS A 84 3.01 9.68 -23.06
C LYS A 84 1.87 10.67 -23.20
N LEU A 85 0.61 10.22 -23.17
CA LEU A 85 -0.56 11.09 -23.28
C LEU A 85 -0.61 12.13 -22.15
N TRP A 86 -0.28 11.73 -20.93
CA TRP A 86 -0.18 12.64 -19.78
C TRP A 86 0.90 13.70 -19.99
N LYS A 87 2.09 13.32 -20.46
CA LYS A 87 3.16 14.28 -20.79
C LYS A 87 2.75 15.28 -21.87
N GLU A 88 2.09 14.81 -22.93
CA GLU A 88 1.60 15.67 -24.01
C GLU A 88 0.46 16.59 -23.56
N SER A 89 -0.40 16.11 -22.66
CA SER A 89 -1.45 16.94 -22.06
C SER A 89 -0.86 18.04 -21.20
N TYR A 90 0.08 17.69 -20.30
CA TYR A 90 0.76 18.63 -19.42
C TYR A 90 1.54 19.68 -20.20
N ALA A 91 2.23 19.28 -21.27
CA ALA A 91 2.93 20.21 -22.17
C ALA A 91 1.96 21.21 -22.84
N ARG A 92 0.80 20.75 -23.31
CA ARG A 92 -0.23 21.62 -23.90
C ARG A 92 -0.80 22.60 -22.88
N GLU A 93 -1.00 22.18 -21.65
CA GLU A 93 -1.56 23.02 -20.59
C GLU A 93 -0.55 24.08 -20.12
N ASN A 94 0.72 23.71 -19.95
CA ASN A 94 1.79 24.66 -19.67
C ASN A 94 1.95 25.71 -20.78
N GLU A 95 1.85 25.31 -22.04
CA GLU A 95 1.90 26.24 -23.16
C GLU A 95 0.73 27.25 -23.12
N LYS A 96 -0.48 26.80 -22.73
CA LYS A 96 -1.62 27.71 -22.52
C LYS A 96 -1.36 28.68 -21.37
N LEU A 97 -0.86 28.20 -20.24
CA LEU A 97 -0.51 29.04 -19.09
C LEU A 97 0.56 30.07 -19.45
N PHE A 98 1.55 29.68 -20.26
CA PHE A 98 2.59 30.60 -20.72
C PHE A 98 2.01 31.73 -21.59
N ARG A 99 1.10 31.40 -22.53
CA ARG A 99 0.39 32.41 -23.33
C ARG A 99 -0.43 33.36 -22.46
N VAL A 100 -1.21 32.83 -21.53
CA VAL A 100 -2.02 33.65 -20.61
C VAL A 100 -1.14 34.60 -19.79
N HIS A 101 0.03 34.13 -19.30
CA HIS A 101 0.98 35.00 -18.61
C HIS A 101 1.55 36.11 -19.51
N GLN A 102 1.85 35.81 -20.78
CA GLN A 102 2.27 36.84 -21.73
C GLN A 102 1.17 37.88 -21.98
N GLU A 103 -0.07 37.44 -22.19
CA GLU A 103 -1.22 38.32 -22.38
C GLU A 103 -1.47 39.20 -21.14
N LEU A 104 -1.40 38.63 -19.95
CA LEU A 104 -1.54 39.35 -18.68
C LEU A 104 -0.45 40.42 -18.52
N ASN A 105 0.80 40.09 -18.86
CA ASN A 105 1.90 41.07 -18.83
C ASN A 105 1.68 42.20 -19.85
N ASN A 106 1.20 41.89 -21.05
CA ASN A 106 0.86 42.89 -22.06
C ASN A 106 -0.27 43.81 -21.58
N LEU A 107 -1.34 43.24 -21.02
CA LEU A 107 -2.45 44.01 -20.45
C LEU A 107 -2.00 44.90 -19.30
N LYS A 108 -1.11 44.41 -18.44
CA LYS A 108 -0.51 45.20 -17.35
C LYS A 108 0.29 46.39 -17.89
N ALA A 109 1.04 46.21 -18.98
CA ALA A 109 1.77 47.29 -19.63
C ALA A 109 0.82 48.32 -20.27
N VAL A 110 -0.23 47.87 -20.95
CA VAL A 110 -1.27 48.75 -21.53
C VAL A 110 -1.99 49.54 -20.43
N ASN A 111 -2.37 48.89 -19.33
CA ASN A 111 -3.01 49.57 -18.19
C ASN A 111 -2.10 50.64 -17.59
N ALA A 112 -0.80 50.36 -17.43
CA ALA A 112 0.16 51.37 -16.98
C ALA A 112 0.29 52.57 -17.93
N ALA A 113 0.17 52.35 -19.25
CA ALA A 113 0.16 53.44 -20.25
C ALA A 113 -1.13 54.27 -20.15
N LEU A 114 -2.29 53.62 -20.05
CA LEU A 114 -3.58 54.29 -19.88
C LEU A 114 -3.64 55.13 -18.59
N VAL A 115 -3.07 54.62 -17.49
CA VAL A 115 -2.97 55.40 -16.24
C VAL A 115 -2.13 56.67 -16.44
N LYS A 116 -1.04 56.60 -17.21
CA LYS A 116 -0.24 57.79 -17.55
C LYS A 116 -0.98 58.77 -18.45
N GLU A 117 -1.67 58.28 -19.48
CA GLU A 117 -2.49 59.12 -20.37
C GLU A 117 -3.62 59.79 -19.61
N LYS A 118 -4.30 59.08 -18.71
CA LYS A 118 -5.33 59.64 -17.82
C LYS A 118 -4.76 60.76 -16.95
N ALA A 119 -3.60 60.55 -16.33
CA ALA A 119 -2.94 61.58 -15.53
C ALA A 119 -2.56 62.82 -16.36
N ALA A 120 -2.11 62.63 -17.61
CA ALA A 120 -1.82 63.72 -18.53
C ALA A 120 -3.09 64.47 -18.95
N ALA A 121 -4.18 63.76 -19.25
CA ALA A 121 -5.48 64.35 -19.59
C ALA A 121 -6.07 65.15 -18.41
N GLU A 122 -5.96 64.63 -17.19
CA GLU A 122 -6.36 65.35 -15.97
C GLU A 122 -5.51 66.60 -15.74
N ALA A 123 -4.21 66.57 -16.03
CA ALA A 123 -3.35 67.75 -15.95
C ALA A 123 -3.74 68.82 -16.98
N VAL A 124 -4.03 68.43 -18.22
CA VAL A 124 -4.52 69.34 -19.28
C VAL A 124 -5.89 69.91 -18.90
N ALA A 125 -6.79 69.10 -18.34
CA ALA A 125 -8.09 69.56 -17.86
C ALA A 125 -7.96 70.61 -16.75
N LYS A 126 -7.07 70.40 -15.77
CA LYS A 126 -6.76 71.40 -14.72
C LYS A 126 -6.12 72.66 -15.28
N GLU A 127 -5.24 72.56 -16.27
CA GLU A 127 -4.65 73.72 -16.93
C GLU A 127 -5.69 74.50 -17.75
N ALA A 128 -6.61 73.80 -18.41
CA ALA A 128 -7.74 74.40 -19.11
C ALA A 128 -8.73 75.07 -18.15
N GLU A 129 -8.98 74.46 -16.97
CA GLU A 129 -9.81 75.03 -15.92
C GLU A 129 -9.18 76.31 -15.34
N THR A 130 -7.87 76.30 -15.04
CA THR A 130 -7.17 77.50 -14.57
C THR A 130 -7.13 78.61 -15.63
N ARG A 131 -6.86 78.26 -16.89
CA ARG A 131 -6.96 79.21 -18.02
C ARG A 131 -8.39 79.72 -18.19
N GLY A 132 -9.38 78.86 -18.02
CA GLY A 132 -10.80 79.18 -18.02
C GLY A 132 -11.13 80.20 -16.94
N VAL A 133 -10.71 79.97 -15.68
CA VAL A 133 -10.88 80.91 -14.56
C VAL A 133 -10.18 82.24 -14.83
N THR A 134 -8.98 82.24 -15.42
CA THR A 134 -8.31 83.51 -15.80
C THR A 134 -9.02 84.22 -16.94
N ALA A 135 -9.50 83.49 -17.95
CA ALA A 135 -10.27 84.05 -19.05
C ALA A 135 -11.65 84.54 -18.59
N LEU A 136 -12.24 83.90 -17.57
CA LEU A 136 -13.48 84.33 -16.93
C LEU A 136 -13.25 85.61 -16.12
N LYS A 137 -12.13 85.75 -15.41
CA LYS A 137 -11.74 87.02 -14.75
C LYS A 137 -11.44 88.13 -15.75
N GLU A 138 -10.78 87.83 -16.88
CA GLU A 138 -10.54 88.78 -17.96
C GLU A 138 -11.84 89.13 -18.71
N ALA A 139 -12.74 88.16 -18.90
CA ALA A 139 -14.06 88.36 -19.46
C ALA A 139 -14.96 89.14 -18.49
N GLU A 140 -14.89 88.92 -17.18
CA GLU A 140 -15.54 89.77 -16.16
C GLU A 140 -14.99 91.19 -16.17
N ALA A 141 -13.68 91.37 -16.38
CA ALA A 141 -13.08 92.69 -16.57
C ALA A 141 -13.51 93.34 -17.91
N ARG A 142 -13.72 92.54 -18.96
CA ARG A 142 -14.26 92.99 -20.26
C ARG A 142 -15.76 93.19 -20.24
N VAL A 143 -16.54 92.42 -19.48
CA VAL A 143 -17.99 92.55 -19.25
C VAL A 143 -18.25 93.70 -18.28
N ALA A 144 -17.38 93.98 -17.31
CA ALA A 144 -17.42 95.26 -16.58
C ALA A 144 -17.13 96.46 -17.50
N LYS A 145 -16.43 96.23 -18.62
CA LYS A 145 -16.14 97.23 -19.68
C LYS A 145 -17.20 97.26 -20.80
N VAL A 146 -17.97 96.18 -20.99
CA VAL A 146 -19.01 95.95 -22.03
C VAL A 146 -20.42 95.99 -21.44
N LEU A 147 -20.60 96.00 -20.11
CA LEU A 147 -21.81 96.49 -19.44
C LEU A 147 -21.96 98.01 -19.57
N VAL A 148 -21.01 98.65 -20.27
CA VAL A 148 -21.18 99.97 -20.88
C VAL A 148 -21.72 99.87 -22.31
N ASP A 149 -21.65 98.73 -23.02
CA ASP A 149 -22.17 98.55 -24.40
C ASP A 149 -22.47 97.07 -24.81
N ALA A 150 -23.77 96.71 -24.88
CA ALA A 150 -24.47 95.78 -25.79
C ALA A 150 -24.51 94.20 -25.64
N ASP A 151 -25.76 93.70 -25.74
CA ASP A 151 -26.38 92.41 -26.14
C ASP A 151 -26.04 91.04 -25.50
N ALA A 152 -27.05 90.45 -24.81
CA ALA A 152 -26.92 89.36 -23.82
C ALA A 152 -27.53 87.98 -24.19
N ASP A 153 -28.17 87.80 -25.36
CA ASP A 153 -29.10 86.67 -25.54
C ASP A 153 -28.56 85.45 -26.35
N ALA A 154 -27.48 85.59 -27.13
CA ALA A 154 -26.97 84.50 -27.98
C ALA A 154 -26.03 83.50 -27.28
N ASP A 155 -25.24 83.96 -26.30
CA ASP A 155 -24.22 83.13 -25.62
C ASP A 155 -24.81 82.31 -24.46
N HIS A 156 -25.86 82.79 -23.81
CA HIS A 156 -26.58 82.05 -22.76
C HIS A 156 -27.22 80.76 -23.31
N THR A 157 -27.62 80.77 -24.58
CA THR A 157 -28.25 79.61 -25.25
C THR A 157 -27.24 78.49 -25.54
N LYS A 158 -26.01 78.85 -25.96
CA LYS A 158 -24.92 77.87 -26.16
C LYS A 158 -24.43 77.30 -24.84
N LEU A 159 -24.30 78.14 -23.80
CA LEU A 159 -23.88 77.71 -22.48
C LEU A 159 -24.89 76.74 -21.85
N ASN A 160 -26.19 77.05 -21.93
CA ASN A 160 -27.24 76.14 -21.45
C ASN A 160 -27.21 74.79 -22.18
N LYS A 161 -26.92 74.78 -23.48
CA LYS A 161 -26.80 73.53 -24.25
C LYS A 161 -25.64 72.67 -23.76
N VAL A 162 -24.46 73.26 -23.54
CA VAL A 162 -23.28 72.55 -23.02
C VAL A 162 -23.54 72.02 -21.60
N VAL A 163 -24.22 72.80 -20.75
CA VAL A 163 -24.57 72.38 -19.39
C VAL A 163 -25.50 71.16 -19.39
N GLU A 164 -26.52 71.13 -20.25
CA GLU A 164 -27.42 69.97 -20.34
C GLU A 164 -26.75 68.74 -20.97
N GLU A 165 -25.86 68.91 -21.95
CA GLU A 165 -25.05 67.80 -22.50
C GLU A 165 -24.10 67.22 -21.43
N LEU A 166 -23.42 68.07 -20.65
CA LEU A 166 -22.54 67.63 -19.57
C LEU A 166 -23.31 66.92 -18.45
N LYS A 167 -24.50 67.41 -18.14
CA LYS A 167 -25.40 66.82 -17.14
C LYS A 167 -25.88 65.43 -17.57
N ALA A 168 -26.22 65.26 -18.84
CA ALA A 168 -26.57 63.95 -19.39
C ALA A 168 -25.38 62.98 -19.36
N GLU A 169 -24.17 63.46 -19.68
CA GLU A 169 -22.96 62.65 -19.61
C GLU A 169 -22.59 62.27 -18.16
N VAL A 170 -22.72 63.19 -17.20
CA VAL A 170 -22.51 62.92 -15.78
C VAL A 170 -23.51 61.87 -15.28
N GLN A 171 -24.80 61.98 -15.66
CA GLN A 171 -25.80 60.97 -15.30
C GLN A 171 -25.48 59.60 -15.87
N SER A 172 -25.06 59.52 -17.15
CA SER A 172 -24.61 58.27 -17.77
C SER A 172 -23.41 57.66 -17.01
N ARG A 173 -22.39 58.47 -16.71
CA ARG A 173 -21.20 58.01 -15.96
C ARG A 173 -21.53 57.55 -14.54
N VAL A 174 -22.46 58.23 -13.86
CA VAL A 174 -22.95 57.81 -12.53
C VAL A 174 -23.61 56.43 -12.62
N THR A 175 -24.48 56.19 -13.61
CA THR A 175 -25.10 54.86 -13.77
C THR A 175 -24.07 53.76 -14.07
N THR A 176 -23.05 54.04 -14.88
CA THR A 176 -21.97 53.07 -15.13
C THR A 176 -21.12 52.80 -13.89
N LEU A 177 -20.91 53.81 -13.02
CA LEU A 177 -20.17 53.64 -11.77
C LEU A 177 -20.95 52.79 -10.76
N GLU A 178 -22.27 52.96 -10.68
CA GLU A 178 -23.13 52.13 -9.84
C GLU A 178 -23.10 50.66 -10.28
N GLU A 179 -23.18 50.39 -11.59
CA GLU A 179 -23.07 49.03 -12.15
C GLU A 179 -21.69 48.42 -11.92
N VAL A 180 -20.60 49.20 -12.10
CA VAL A 180 -19.25 48.72 -11.80
C VAL A 180 -19.09 48.43 -10.31
N SER A 181 -19.66 49.26 -9.44
CA SER A 181 -19.64 49.04 -7.99
C SER A 181 -20.36 47.76 -7.61
N SER A 182 -21.55 47.49 -8.16
CA SER A 182 -22.29 46.26 -7.85
C SER A 182 -21.53 45.01 -8.31
N ARG A 183 -20.98 45.03 -9.54
CA ARG A 183 -20.17 43.93 -10.07
C ARG A 183 -18.88 43.71 -9.28
N THR A 184 -18.29 44.77 -8.72
CA THR A 184 -17.10 44.66 -7.87
C THR A 184 -17.45 44.00 -6.54
N THR A 185 -18.56 44.39 -5.90
CA THR A 185 -19.02 43.75 -4.65
C THR A 185 -19.38 42.28 -4.84
N GLU A 186 -19.99 41.90 -5.97
CA GLU A 186 -20.25 40.51 -6.30
C GLU A 186 -18.94 39.73 -6.48
N ALA A 187 -17.98 40.29 -7.24
CA ALA A 187 -16.69 39.65 -7.44
C ALA A 187 -15.89 39.46 -6.13
N GLU A 188 -15.97 40.43 -5.22
CA GLU A 188 -15.37 40.32 -3.87
C GLU A 188 -16.02 39.19 -3.05
N ALA A 189 -17.35 39.07 -3.08
CA ALA A 189 -18.05 37.97 -2.40
C ALA A 189 -17.67 36.59 -2.97
N TRP A 190 -17.55 36.47 -4.29
CA TRP A 190 -17.06 35.25 -4.95
C TRP A 190 -15.62 34.92 -4.57
N ALA A 191 -14.75 35.93 -4.43
CA ALA A 191 -13.36 35.73 -4.01
C ALA A 191 -13.25 35.21 -2.57
N LEU A 192 -14.05 35.75 -1.65
CA LEU A 192 -14.09 35.29 -0.26
C LEU A 192 -14.60 33.84 -0.16
N GLN A 193 -15.64 33.50 -0.92
CA GLN A 193 -16.16 32.13 -0.94
C GLN A 193 -15.15 31.13 -1.52
N ALA A 194 -14.41 31.54 -2.57
CA ALA A 194 -13.36 30.70 -3.15
C ALA A 194 -12.19 30.48 -2.17
N GLU A 195 -11.86 31.48 -1.35
CA GLU A 195 -10.86 31.37 -0.29
C GLU A 195 -11.29 30.39 0.81
N GLU A 196 -12.54 30.47 1.29
CA GLU A 196 -13.07 29.53 2.28
C GLU A 196 -13.04 28.08 1.78
N VAL A 197 -13.43 27.85 0.51
CA VAL A 197 -13.35 26.51 -0.11
C VAL A 197 -11.90 26.02 -0.19
N ARG A 198 -10.96 26.89 -0.57
CA ARG A 198 -9.53 26.56 -0.64
C ARG A 198 -8.97 26.18 0.72
N ASP A 199 -9.34 26.90 1.77
CA ASP A 199 -8.86 26.65 3.13
C ASP A 199 -9.46 25.34 3.69
N GLY A 200 -10.73 25.06 3.38
CA GLY A 200 -11.37 23.77 3.66
C GLY A 200 -10.68 22.60 2.95
N LEU A 201 -10.33 22.77 1.68
CA LEU A 201 -9.57 21.76 0.91
C LEU A 201 -8.15 21.57 1.44
N THR A 202 -7.49 22.65 1.89
CA THR A 202 -6.14 22.57 2.47
C THR A 202 -6.17 21.79 3.77
N THR A 203 -7.20 22.01 4.60
CA THR A 203 -7.41 21.28 5.85
C THR A 203 -7.69 19.79 5.58
N SER A 204 -8.57 19.45 4.63
CA SER A 204 -8.86 18.06 4.30
C SER A 204 -7.65 17.34 3.68
N LEU A 205 -6.86 18.03 2.85
CA LEU A 205 -5.61 17.50 2.32
C LEU A 205 -4.60 17.22 3.43
N GLY A 206 -4.49 18.09 4.44
CA GLY A 206 -3.66 17.87 5.61
C GLY A 206 -4.02 16.57 6.33
N LEU A 207 -5.30 16.37 6.66
CA LEU A 207 -5.79 15.16 7.31
C LEU A 207 -5.50 13.88 6.52
N VAL A 208 -5.73 13.91 5.19
CA VAL A 208 -5.44 12.77 4.31
C VAL A 208 -3.93 12.48 4.26
N THR A 209 -3.11 13.52 4.24
CA THR A 209 -1.64 13.38 4.21
C THR A 209 -1.12 12.77 5.50
N GLU A 210 -1.57 13.25 6.66
CA GLU A 210 -1.22 12.69 7.97
C GLU A 210 -1.69 11.24 8.12
N GLY A 211 -2.91 10.93 7.67
CA GLY A 211 -3.42 9.56 7.66
C GLY A 211 -2.58 8.64 6.77
N HIS A 212 -2.21 9.10 5.57
CA HIS A 212 -1.37 8.35 4.65
C HIS A 212 0.07 8.14 5.19
N GLU A 213 0.66 9.16 5.80
CA GLU A 213 1.97 9.04 6.44
C GLU A 213 1.96 8.04 7.58
N TRP A 214 0.94 8.08 8.43
CA TRP A 214 0.77 7.09 9.50
C TRP A 214 0.61 5.67 8.95
N MET A 215 -0.22 5.49 7.91
CA MET A 215 -0.37 4.20 7.23
C MET A 215 0.97 3.71 6.68
N ARG A 216 1.74 4.58 6.01
CA ARG A 216 3.02 4.21 5.41
C ARG A 216 4.06 3.81 6.46
N LEU A 217 4.11 4.51 7.59
CA LEU A 217 5.18 4.32 8.57
C LEU A 217 4.85 3.22 9.59
N HIS A 218 3.58 3.05 9.96
CA HIS A 218 3.19 2.20 11.09
C HIS A 218 2.26 1.04 10.73
N SER A 219 1.34 1.20 9.75
CA SER A 219 0.24 0.22 9.59
C SER A 219 0.70 -1.20 9.25
N ILE A 220 1.65 -1.36 8.32
CA ILE A 220 2.15 -2.69 7.94
C ILE A 220 2.89 -3.33 9.11
N GLY A 221 3.66 -2.52 9.86
CA GLY A 221 4.37 -2.97 11.05
C GLY A 221 3.41 -3.54 12.08
N HIS A 222 2.39 -2.77 12.48
CA HIS A 222 1.42 -3.20 13.48
C HIS A 222 0.54 -4.36 13.02
N ILE A 223 0.12 -4.40 11.75
CA ILE A 223 -0.62 -5.53 11.19
C ILE A 223 0.21 -6.81 11.30
N VAL A 224 1.48 -6.77 10.88
CA VAL A 224 2.37 -7.92 10.94
C VAL A 224 2.66 -8.33 12.38
N GLU A 225 2.97 -7.38 13.26
CA GLU A 225 3.20 -7.62 14.68
C GLU A 225 2.00 -8.28 15.34
N THR A 226 0.79 -7.75 15.13
CA THR A 226 -0.46 -8.31 15.64
C THR A 226 -0.69 -9.75 15.17
N ILE A 227 -0.39 -10.07 13.90
CA ILE A 227 -0.53 -11.43 13.35
C ILE A 227 0.53 -12.37 13.95
N LEU A 228 1.79 -11.90 14.04
CA LEU A 228 2.89 -12.71 14.54
C LEU A 228 2.72 -13.03 16.03
N ASP A 229 2.29 -12.04 16.81
CA ASP A 229 2.11 -12.13 18.26
C ASP A 229 0.76 -12.72 18.66
N ALA A 230 -0.15 -12.96 17.70
CA ALA A 230 -1.40 -13.65 17.96
C ALA A 230 -1.14 -15.01 18.64
N PRO A 231 -1.80 -15.29 19.79
CA PRO A 231 -1.50 -16.48 20.58
C PRO A 231 -1.73 -17.79 19.80
N GLU A 232 -2.70 -17.81 18.88
CA GLU A 232 -2.98 -18.93 18.00
C GLU A 232 -1.81 -19.19 17.04
N ASN A 233 -1.24 -18.13 16.48
CA ASN A 233 -0.09 -18.20 15.59
C ASN A 233 1.16 -18.65 16.36
N ALA A 234 1.46 -18.01 17.49
CA ALA A 234 2.59 -18.35 18.34
C ALA A 234 2.55 -19.82 18.80
N THR A 235 1.37 -20.30 19.22
CA THR A 235 1.18 -21.69 19.67
C THR A 235 1.39 -22.68 18.52
N THR A 236 0.80 -22.41 17.36
CA THR A 236 0.87 -23.32 16.21
C THR A 236 2.29 -23.38 15.63
N VAL A 237 2.98 -22.24 15.55
CA VAL A 237 4.38 -22.18 15.12
C VAL A 237 5.28 -22.94 16.08
N ALA A 238 5.09 -22.79 17.40
CA ALA A 238 5.83 -23.55 18.40
C ALA A 238 5.61 -25.06 18.26
N GLU A 239 4.37 -25.49 17.97
CA GLU A 239 4.07 -26.90 17.70
C GLU A 239 4.78 -27.40 16.44
N ILE A 240 4.75 -26.65 15.33
CA ILE A 240 5.49 -27.00 14.11
C ILE A 240 6.97 -27.19 14.41
N TYR A 241 7.60 -26.25 15.12
CA TYR A 241 9.02 -26.34 15.46
C TYR A 241 9.33 -27.61 16.27
N GLU A 242 8.49 -27.95 17.25
CA GLU A 242 8.70 -29.17 18.03
C GLU A 242 8.47 -30.44 17.21
N ARG A 243 7.43 -30.51 16.36
CA ARG A 243 7.21 -31.67 15.49
C ARG A 243 8.34 -31.83 14.46
N ALA A 244 8.81 -30.72 13.86
CA ALA A 244 9.94 -30.71 12.94
C ALA A 244 11.20 -31.26 13.61
N ARG A 245 11.47 -30.83 14.85
CA ARG A 245 12.60 -31.28 15.65
C ARG A 245 12.52 -32.79 15.92
N GLN A 246 11.36 -33.30 16.29
CA GLN A 246 11.13 -34.73 16.54
C GLN A 246 11.31 -35.56 15.26
N ALA A 247 10.74 -35.11 14.13
CA ALA A 247 10.91 -35.74 12.82
C ALA A 247 12.39 -35.79 12.40
N GLY A 248 13.09 -34.65 12.55
CA GLY A 248 14.52 -34.54 12.29
C GLY A 248 15.36 -35.47 13.16
N PHE A 249 15.07 -35.56 14.46
CA PHE A 249 15.76 -36.50 15.35
C PHE A 249 15.55 -37.96 14.95
N LYS A 250 14.31 -38.36 14.62
CA LYS A 250 14.02 -39.72 14.18
C LYS A 250 14.73 -40.05 12.87
N ALA A 251 14.72 -39.13 11.90
CA ALA A 251 15.42 -39.29 10.63
C ALA A 251 16.94 -39.40 10.82
N GLY A 252 17.52 -38.53 11.66
CA GLY A 252 18.94 -38.55 12.00
C GLY A 252 19.36 -39.86 12.70
N TYR A 253 18.55 -40.35 13.65
CA TYR A 253 18.80 -41.62 14.32
C TYR A 253 18.77 -42.80 13.34
N LYS A 254 17.75 -42.87 12.47
CA LYS A 254 17.67 -43.89 11.40
C LYS A 254 18.89 -43.87 10.48
N LYS A 255 19.37 -42.67 10.11
CA LYS A 255 20.59 -42.51 9.31
C LYS A 255 21.82 -43.05 10.04
N CYS A 256 21.99 -42.72 11.32
CA CYS A 256 23.08 -43.24 12.14
C CYS A 256 23.06 -44.79 12.21
N LEU A 257 21.89 -45.40 12.39
CA LEU A 257 21.75 -46.85 12.34
C LEU A 257 22.19 -47.43 10.99
N SER A 258 21.79 -46.78 9.89
CA SER A 258 22.19 -47.18 8.53
C SER A 258 23.71 -47.10 8.33
N ASP A 259 24.36 -46.09 8.90
CA ASP A 259 25.79 -45.86 8.74
C ASP A 259 26.63 -46.81 9.64
N VAL A 260 26.14 -47.18 10.82
CA VAL A 260 26.88 -48.00 11.81
C VAL A 260 26.68 -49.51 11.59
N ASN A 261 25.48 -49.95 11.22
CA ASN A 261 25.14 -51.36 11.07
C ASN A 261 26.04 -52.17 10.10
N PRO A 262 26.61 -51.61 9.03
CA PRO A 262 27.56 -52.34 8.17
C PRO A 262 28.83 -52.81 8.89
N PHE A 263 29.21 -52.16 9.99
CA PHE A 263 30.49 -52.39 10.67
C PHE A 263 30.38 -53.29 11.91
N ILE A 264 29.17 -53.65 12.35
CA ILE A 264 28.93 -54.39 13.60
C ILE A 264 28.09 -55.64 13.33
N THR A 265 28.53 -56.79 13.86
CA THR A 265 27.89 -58.10 13.62
C THR A 265 26.49 -58.21 14.23
N GLY A 266 26.19 -57.43 15.27
CA GLY A 266 24.84 -57.23 15.80
C GLY A 266 24.18 -56.01 15.16
N ARG A 267 23.04 -56.19 14.50
CA ARG A 267 22.29 -55.07 13.90
C ARG A 267 21.59 -54.28 15.01
N PHE A 268 21.86 -52.98 15.07
CA PHE A 268 21.07 -52.05 15.86
C PHE A 268 19.75 -51.77 15.13
N THR A 269 18.64 -51.86 15.86
CA THR A 269 17.29 -51.51 15.41
C THR A 269 16.84 -50.20 16.04
N ASP A 270 15.72 -49.65 15.57
CA ASP A 270 15.17 -48.41 16.14
C ASP A 270 14.39 -48.63 17.44
N GLU A 271 14.34 -49.86 17.98
CA GLU A 271 13.59 -50.25 19.19
C GLU A 271 13.96 -49.45 20.43
N ARG A 272 15.22 -48.97 20.51
CA ARG A 272 15.69 -48.13 21.63
C ARG A 272 15.53 -46.64 21.40
N SER A 273 14.97 -46.24 20.26
CA SER A 273 14.67 -44.84 19.98
C SER A 273 13.51 -44.36 20.85
N GLY A 274 13.61 -43.15 21.39
CA GLY A 274 12.48 -42.48 22.06
C GLY A 274 11.28 -42.23 21.14
N PHE A 275 11.45 -42.40 19.82
CA PHE A 275 10.40 -42.29 18.80
C PHE A 275 10.08 -43.63 18.12
N HIS A 276 10.44 -44.77 18.73
CA HIS A 276 10.10 -46.08 18.20
C HIS A 276 8.58 -46.22 18.03
N GLY A 277 8.11 -46.70 16.87
CA GLY A 277 6.70 -46.84 16.56
C GLY A 277 5.90 -45.53 16.33
N VAL A 278 6.49 -44.36 16.59
CA VAL A 278 5.82 -43.05 16.42
C VAL A 278 6.01 -42.50 15.00
N ASP A 279 4.93 -42.18 14.28
CA ASP A 279 5.05 -41.52 12.98
C ASP A 279 5.28 -40.01 13.13
N THR A 280 6.53 -39.64 13.35
CA THR A 280 6.93 -38.23 13.55
C THR A 280 6.82 -37.40 12.28
N GLU A 281 6.89 -38.02 11.10
CA GLU A 281 6.81 -37.34 9.80
C GLU A 281 5.35 -36.97 9.51
N ALA A 282 4.43 -37.94 9.62
CA ALA A 282 3.00 -37.65 9.53
C ALA A 282 2.52 -36.65 10.60
N ALA A 283 3.10 -36.70 11.80
CA ALA A 283 2.80 -35.75 12.87
C ALA A 283 3.28 -34.32 12.56
N TYR A 284 4.39 -34.16 11.85
CA TYR A 284 4.87 -32.87 11.37
C TYR A 284 3.98 -32.36 10.22
N ASP A 285 3.67 -33.20 9.25
CA ASP A 285 2.79 -32.85 8.13
C ASP A 285 1.41 -32.41 8.64
N ALA A 286 0.85 -33.11 9.64
CA ALA A 286 -0.40 -32.72 10.27
C ALA A 286 -0.34 -31.35 10.97
N ALA A 287 0.79 -31.02 11.59
CA ALA A 287 0.98 -29.70 12.22
C ALA A 287 1.11 -28.58 11.18
N VAL A 288 1.82 -28.84 10.07
CA VAL A 288 1.88 -27.91 8.93
C VAL A 288 0.50 -27.69 8.31
N ASP A 289 -0.27 -28.76 8.14
CA ASP A 289 -1.66 -28.69 7.66
C ASP A 289 -2.58 -27.89 8.60
N ALA A 290 -2.38 -28.02 9.92
CA ALA A 290 -3.12 -27.26 10.92
C ALA A 290 -2.78 -25.75 10.82
N TYR A 291 -1.50 -25.40 10.67
CA TYR A 291 -1.07 -24.02 10.45
C TYR A 291 -1.62 -23.40 9.17
N ASN A 292 -1.61 -24.15 8.06
CA ASN A 292 -2.16 -23.67 6.80
C ASN A 292 -3.68 -23.41 6.85
N LYS A 293 -4.38 -24.00 7.84
CA LYS A 293 -5.81 -23.83 8.08
C LYS A 293 -6.09 -22.93 9.28
N LEU A 294 -5.06 -22.31 9.86
CA LEU A 294 -5.19 -21.48 11.05
C LEU A 294 -6.04 -20.24 10.75
N SER A 295 -7.02 -19.99 11.60
CA SER A 295 -7.78 -18.75 11.61
C SER A 295 -7.27 -17.90 12.77
N ILE A 296 -6.86 -16.67 12.46
CA ILE A 296 -6.35 -15.71 13.44
C ILE A 296 -7.45 -14.66 13.63
N PRO A 297 -8.15 -14.61 14.78
CA PRO A 297 -9.27 -13.69 15.00
C PRO A 297 -8.91 -12.22 14.77
N ALA A 298 -7.65 -11.83 15.07
CA ALA A 298 -7.18 -10.47 14.84
C ALA A 298 -7.22 -10.04 13.35
N LEU A 299 -7.12 -10.98 12.41
CA LEU A 299 -7.28 -10.68 10.98
C LEU A 299 -8.70 -10.20 10.66
N ASP A 300 -9.72 -10.82 11.27
CA ASP A 300 -11.11 -10.43 11.07
C ASP A 300 -11.36 -9.02 11.60
N ASP A 301 -10.73 -8.64 12.70
CA ASP A 301 -10.86 -7.30 13.28
C ASP A 301 -10.12 -6.24 12.44
N ILE A 302 -8.94 -6.56 11.90
CA ILE A 302 -8.23 -5.71 10.94
C ILE A 302 -9.07 -5.53 9.67
N GLU A 303 -9.65 -6.60 9.13
CA GLU A 303 -10.50 -6.54 7.93
C GLU A 303 -11.74 -5.66 8.14
N LYS A 304 -12.39 -5.78 9.30
CA LYS A 304 -13.51 -4.88 9.68
C LYS A 304 -13.07 -3.42 9.72
N CYS A 305 -11.88 -3.12 10.25
CA CYS A 305 -11.36 -1.75 10.27
C CYS A 305 -11.11 -1.21 8.87
N LEU A 306 -10.50 -2.02 7.99
CA LEU A 306 -10.20 -1.65 6.60
C LEU A 306 -11.46 -1.42 5.74
N GLY A 307 -12.59 -2.02 6.11
CA GLY A 307 -13.86 -1.85 5.42
C GLY A 307 -14.60 -0.52 5.69
N ALA A 308 -14.14 0.31 6.63
CA ALA A 308 -14.80 1.55 7.00
C ALA A 308 -14.23 2.79 6.29
N GLU A 309 -15.01 3.88 6.17
CA GLU A 309 -14.53 5.14 5.57
C GLU A 309 -13.43 5.81 6.42
N ASP A 310 -13.50 5.62 7.74
CA ASP A 310 -12.57 6.09 8.76
C ASP A 310 -11.52 5.02 9.14
N TYR A 311 -11.14 4.16 8.19
CA TYR A 311 -10.29 3.00 8.46
C TYR A 311 -8.97 3.33 9.18
N VAL A 312 -8.34 4.47 8.87
CA VAL A 312 -7.06 4.88 9.50
C VAL A 312 -7.25 5.11 11.00
N ASP A 313 -8.31 5.80 11.40
CA ASP A 313 -8.57 6.11 12.81
C ASP A 313 -8.98 4.85 13.58
N ARG A 314 -9.74 3.95 12.94
CA ARG A 314 -10.06 2.64 13.53
C ARG A 314 -8.82 1.77 13.71
N LEU A 315 -7.91 1.76 12.74
CA LEU A 315 -6.63 1.04 12.87
C LEU A 315 -5.76 1.65 13.96
N ARG A 316 -5.72 2.99 14.10
CA ARG A 316 -5.06 3.65 15.22
C ARG A 316 -5.63 3.20 16.55
N MET A 317 -6.96 3.20 16.71
CA MET A 317 -7.59 2.73 17.95
C MET A 317 -7.33 1.24 18.22
N LEU A 318 -7.19 0.42 17.17
CA LEU A 318 -6.91 -1.01 17.29
C LEU A 318 -5.48 -1.27 17.77
N PHE A 319 -4.49 -0.53 17.25
CA PHE A 319 -3.07 -0.76 17.52
C PHE A 319 -2.51 0.12 18.65
N ASP A 320 -3.01 1.34 18.78
CA ASP A 320 -2.68 2.30 19.84
C ASP A 320 -3.94 2.51 20.70
N PRO A 321 -4.35 1.51 21.53
CA PRO A 321 -5.45 1.73 22.45
C PRO A 321 -5.09 2.88 23.40
N PRO A 322 -6.02 3.79 23.71
CA PRO A 322 -5.75 4.87 24.64
C PRO A 322 -5.28 4.26 25.96
N GLU A 323 -4.12 4.72 26.46
CA GLU A 323 -3.70 4.38 27.83
C GLU A 323 -4.89 4.65 28.74
N GLU A 324 -5.39 3.61 29.42
CA GLU A 324 -6.42 3.80 30.42
C GLU A 324 -5.88 4.82 31.42
N GLU A 325 -6.50 6.01 31.49
CA GLU A 325 -6.23 6.96 32.57
C GLU A 325 -6.39 6.20 33.88
N GLU A 326 -5.27 6.00 34.59
CA GLU A 326 -5.26 5.42 35.93
C GLU A 326 -6.19 6.25 36.82
N GLY A 327 -7.40 5.72 37.00
CA GLY A 327 -8.36 6.19 37.98
C GLY A 327 -7.72 6.11 39.37
N THR A 328 -7.38 7.28 39.89
CA THR A 328 -6.95 7.49 41.28
C THR A 328 -7.99 6.91 42.25
N GLY A 329 -7.62 5.84 42.96
CA GLY A 329 -8.57 5.12 43.82
C GLY A 329 -8.02 4.10 44.82
N GLY A 330 -6.89 4.38 45.47
CA GLY A 330 -6.59 4.02 46.88
C GLY A 330 -6.60 2.57 47.39
N ALA A 331 -5.36 2.07 47.68
CA ALA A 331 -4.87 1.33 48.87
C ALA A 331 -5.59 0.02 49.33
N THR A 332 -4.94 -1.10 49.67
CA THR A 332 -3.72 -1.32 50.48
C THR A 332 -3.15 -2.74 50.29
N ASP A 333 -1.83 -2.81 50.17
CA ASP A 333 -0.84 -3.73 50.78
C ASP A 333 -0.73 -5.24 50.45
N ASP A 334 0.54 -5.60 50.24
CA ASP A 334 1.27 -6.86 50.44
C ASP A 334 1.19 -7.99 49.40
N ALA A 335 2.21 -8.05 48.52
CA ALA A 335 3.40 -8.88 48.76
C ALA A 335 4.35 -8.81 47.55
N GLY A 336 5.55 -8.25 47.77
CA GLY A 336 6.56 -8.16 46.73
C GLY A 336 7.26 -9.49 46.44
N THR A 337 7.53 -9.75 45.17
CA THR A 337 8.78 -10.38 44.74
C THR A 337 9.32 -9.66 43.51
N SER A 338 10.43 -8.97 43.77
CA SER A 338 11.55 -8.60 42.90
C SER A 338 11.43 -8.91 41.41
N GLY A 339 11.57 -7.85 40.61
CA GLY A 339 11.67 -7.93 39.17
C GLY A 339 12.85 -8.75 38.66
N VAL A 340 12.62 -9.33 37.50
CA VAL A 340 13.59 -9.43 36.41
C VAL A 340 12.80 -9.02 35.17
N LYS A 341 13.02 -7.79 34.67
CA LYS A 341 12.85 -7.52 33.25
C LYS A 341 13.86 -8.42 32.57
N ALA A 342 13.41 -9.59 32.15
CA ALA A 342 14.16 -10.37 31.20
C ALA A 342 13.96 -9.65 29.88
N ASP A 343 14.99 -8.94 29.43
CA ASP A 343 15.16 -8.56 28.04
C ASP A 343 15.21 -9.86 27.22
N TYR A 344 14.05 -10.45 26.96
CA TYR A 344 13.89 -11.53 26.00
C TYR A 344 13.81 -10.87 24.63
N VAL A 345 14.99 -10.54 24.09
CA VAL A 345 15.14 -10.35 22.65
C VAL A 345 14.93 -11.73 22.03
N GLY A 346 13.69 -12.01 21.64
CA GLY A 346 13.36 -13.20 20.87
C GLY A 346 14.19 -13.22 19.58
N PRO A 347 14.54 -14.41 19.05
CA PRO A 347 15.41 -14.55 17.88
C PRO A 347 14.88 -13.88 16.60
N ALA A 348 13.64 -13.37 16.59
CA ALA A 348 13.05 -12.64 15.47
C ALA A 348 13.61 -11.21 15.28
N CYS A 349 14.07 -10.53 16.35
CA CYS A 349 14.55 -9.15 16.25
C CYS A 349 15.90 -8.99 15.52
N LEU A 350 16.66 -10.08 15.32
CA LEU A 350 17.95 -10.02 14.65
C LEU A 350 17.87 -10.06 13.12
N ILE A 351 16.71 -10.40 12.54
CA ILE A 351 16.57 -10.55 11.09
C ILE A 351 16.16 -9.23 10.41
N LEU A 352 15.50 -8.32 11.12
CA LEU A 352 15.00 -7.07 10.53
C LEU A 352 16.04 -5.95 10.38
N LEU A 353 17.23 -6.08 10.98
CA LEU A 353 18.33 -5.10 10.82
C LEU A 353 19.23 -5.36 9.60
N SER A 354 18.94 -6.37 8.76
CA SER A 354 19.79 -6.73 7.62
C SER A 354 19.18 -6.45 6.24
N PHE A 355 18.00 -5.84 6.17
CA PHE A 355 17.34 -5.47 4.91
C PHE A 355 17.24 -3.93 4.75
N ASP A 356 18.36 -3.23 4.95
CA ASP A 356 18.58 -1.93 4.31
C ASP A 356 18.83 -2.17 2.82
N VAL A 357 17.75 -2.24 2.04
CA VAL A 357 17.83 -2.25 0.58
C VAL A 357 18.18 -0.84 0.14
N ASN A 358 19.46 -0.69 -0.15
CA ASN A 358 20.10 0.38 -0.89
C ASN A 358 19.33 0.67 -2.20
N VAL A 359 18.41 1.62 -2.17
CA VAL A 359 17.80 2.22 -3.38
C VAL A 359 18.22 3.68 -3.42
N GLY A 360 19.30 3.97 -4.12
CA GLY A 360 19.64 5.34 -4.47
C GLY A 360 21.11 5.58 -4.75
N GLU A 361 21.64 5.04 -5.86
CA GLU A 361 22.73 5.69 -6.61
C GLU A 361 22.99 4.93 -7.92
N THR A 362 22.44 5.43 -9.02
CA THR A 362 23.12 5.52 -10.32
C THR A 362 22.36 6.51 -11.20
N MET A 363 22.90 7.72 -11.28
CA MET A 363 22.94 8.48 -12.54
C MET A 363 23.97 7.85 -13.47
#